data_AF-C4JQM6-F1
#
_entry.id   AF-C4JQM6-F1
#
_cell.length_a   1.000
_cell.length_b   1.000
_cell.length_c   1.000
_cell.angle_alpha   90.00
_cell.angle_beta   90.00
_cell.angle_gamma   90.00
#
_symmetry.space_group_name_H-M   'P 1'
#
loop_
_entity.id
_entity.type
_entity.pdbx_description
1 polymer ?
#
loop_
_entity_poly.entity_id
_entity_poly.type
_entity_poly.pdbx_seq_one_letter_code
_entity_poly.pdbx_strand_id
1 'polypeptide(L)'
;MSHTRPVFSAAQALRSAFLPPVQVHARRPAIGSLNIYRPKGRNISYRPRFDHFNTEPPENAPRLSVATTPSPNAPADSAIRYPIIQTMNEDGTLNPPTPLRQALRNVNQLDESLILLQHPTDDYPAICKVFSKKTLRQQQYARTRTAKLKLAKQVELNWAIDPHDLSKRLDQVESFLAKGKKTELVLTPKRRARRATPAEGEKVLAIISEWIEKVGVIQNKPKQGEFLGYMQYFFEGKK
;
A
#
# COMPACT_ATOMS: atom_id res chain seq x y z
N MET A 1 34.72 16.07 55.72
CA MET A 1 36.05 15.82 55.13
C MET A 1 35.96 14.49 54.40
N SER A 2 35.80 14.53 53.09
CA SER A 2 35.47 13.39 52.22
C SER A 2 36.73 12.64 51.81
N HIS A 3 36.77 11.33 52.07
CA HIS A 3 37.83 10.42 51.64
C HIS A 3 37.57 9.96 50.21
N THR A 4 38.52 10.22 49.30
CA THR A 4 38.55 9.66 47.94
C THR A 4 39.59 8.53 47.89
N ARG A 5 39.14 7.30 47.60
CA ARG A 5 40.01 6.17 47.26
C ARG A 5 40.19 6.10 45.73
N PRO A 6 41.39 5.82 45.22
CA PRO A 6 41.62 5.67 43.79
C PRO A 6 41.12 4.30 43.29
N VAL A 7 40.30 4.29 42.24
CA VAL A 7 39.87 3.09 41.52
C VAL A 7 40.84 2.84 40.37
N PHE A 8 41.73 1.87 40.53
CA PHE A 8 42.50 1.30 39.42
C PHE A 8 41.60 0.35 38.64
N SER A 9 41.34 0.65 37.36
CA SER A 9 40.56 -0.22 36.47
C SER A 9 41.48 -1.19 35.73
N ALA A 10 41.36 -2.48 36.05
CA ALA A 10 42.14 -3.59 35.49
C ALA A 10 41.89 -3.88 33.99
N ALA A 11 41.10 -3.05 33.29
CA ALA A 11 40.71 -3.29 31.90
C ALA A 11 41.80 -2.94 30.86
N GLN A 12 42.88 -2.27 31.26
CA GLN A 12 43.90 -1.79 30.32
C GLN A 12 45.09 -2.76 30.12
N ALA A 13 45.10 -3.92 30.79
CA ALA A 13 46.24 -4.83 30.83
C ALA A 13 46.16 -6.07 29.90
N LEU A 14 45.13 -6.20 29.05
CA LEU A 14 44.95 -7.36 28.16
C LEU A 14 44.83 -6.98 26.67
N ARG A 15 45.76 -6.19 26.14
CA ARG A 15 45.78 -5.85 24.69
C ARG A 15 47.13 -5.94 24.00
N SER A 16 48.12 -6.61 24.59
CA SER A 16 49.48 -6.69 24.03
C SER A 16 50.08 -8.10 24.08
N ALA A 17 49.38 -9.10 23.54
CA ALA A 17 49.94 -10.45 23.46
C ALA A 17 49.75 -11.21 22.13
N PHE A 18 49.03 -10.70 21.12
CA PHE A 18 48.75 -11.50 19.92
C PHE A 18 48.64 -10.73 18.60
N LEU A 19 49.56 -9.81 18.29
CA LEU A 19 49.79 -9.38 16.90
C LEU A 19 51.29 -9.12 16.66
N PRO A 20 51.91 -9.73 15.63
CA PRO A 20 53.33 -9.55 15.32
C PRO A 20 53.60 -8.16 14.72
N PRO A 21 54.78 -7.56 14.95
CA PRO A 21 55.15 -6.28 14.37
C PRO A 21 55.42 -6.43 12.86
N VAL A 22 54.65 -5.73 12.04
CA VAL A 22 54.91 -5.61 10.60
C VAL A 22 56.09 -4.66 10.40
N GLN A 23 57.23 -5.21 9.94
CA GLN A 23 58.41 -4.45 9.56
C GLN A 23 58.16 -3.67 8.27
N VAL A 24 58.08 -2.34 8.35
CA VAL A 24 57.97 -1.46 7.18
C VAL A 24 59.38 -1.22 6.62
N HIS A 25 59.75 -2.00 5.60
CA HIS A 25 60.92 -1.70 4.78
C HIS A 25 60.58 -0.58 3.81
N ALA A 26 61.14 0.61 4.04
CA ALA A 26 61.09 1.71 3.10
C ALA A 26 61.86 1.33 1.81
N ARG A 27 61.13 1.16 0.71
CA ARG A 27 61.68 1.17 -0.65
C ARG A 27 60.99 2.28 -1.43
N ARG A 28 61.71 3.39 -1.68
CA ARG A 28 61.46 4.22 -2.87
C ARG A 28 61.95 3.42 -4.08
N PRO A 29 61.26 3.46 -5.22
CA PRO A 29 61.78 4.34 -6.26
C PRO A 29 60.75 4.95 -7.23
N ALA A 30 61.31 5.89 -8.00
CA ALA A 30 61.02 6.23 -9.38
C ALA A 30 59.73 6.99 -9.74
N ILE A 31 59.97 8.27 -10.05
CA ILE A 31 59.23 9.11 -10.98
C ILE A 31 58.93 8.32 -12.26
N GLY A 32 57.65 8.07 -12.50
CA GLY A 32 57.13 7.51 -13.73
C GLY A 32 55.80 8.18 -14.03
N SER A 33 55.78 8.97 -15.09
CA SER A 33 54.60 9.66 -15.62
C SER A 33 53.52 8.65 -15.98
N LEU A 34 52.50 8.53 -15.14
CA LEU A 34 51.27 7.84 -15.49
C LEU A 34 50.26 8.88 -15.98
N ASN A 35 49.96 8.76 -17.27
CA ASN A 35 48.82 9.38 -17.94
C ASN A 35 47.57 9.27 -17.06
N ILE A 36 47.17 10.38 -16.44
CA ILE A 36 45.82 10.53 -15.91
C ILE A 36 44.93 10.64 -17.15
N TYR A 37 44.33 9.50 -17.55
CA TYR A 37 43.09 9.54 -18.30
C TYR A 37 42.08 10.30 -17.45
N ARG A 38 41.95 11.60 -17.72
CA ARG A 38 40.88 12.44 -17.20
C ARG A 38 39.63 11.99 -17.95
N PRO A 39 38.68 11.24 -17.36
CA PRO A 39 37.41 11.07 -18.03
C PRO A 39 36.83 12.47 -18.17
N LYS A 40 36.55 12.89 -19.41
CA LYS A 40 35.61 13.98 -19.68
C LYS A 40 34.25 13.48 -19.18
N GLY A 41 34.03 13.58 -17.87
CA GLY A 41 32.72 13.52 -17.28
C GLY A 41 31.92 14.61 -17.95
N ARG A 42 31.01 14.23 -18.85
CA ARG A 42 29.93 15.09 -19.29
C ARG A 42 29.22 15.51 -18.01
N ASN A 43 29.49 16.72 -17.54
CA ASN A 43 28.59 17.43 -16.65
C ASN A 43 27.30 17.59 -17.44
N ILE A 44 26.43 16.59 -17.40
CA ILE A 44 25.01 16.76 -17.70
C ILE A 44 24.47 17.50 -16.48
N SER A 45 24.83 18.78 -16.39
CA SER A 45 24.05 19.72 -15.60
C SER A 45 22.67 19.72 -16.25
N TYR A 46 21.72 18.99 -15.66
CA TYR A 46 20.30 19.24 -15.86
C TYR A 46 20.01 20.64 -15.31
N ARG A 47 20.45 21.67 -16.03
CA ARG A 47 19.83 22.98 -16.00
C ARG A 47 18.69 22.86 -17.00
N PRO A 48 17.43 22.66 -16.58
CA PRO A 48 16.35 22.89 -17.51
C PRO A 48 16.51 24.34 -17.98
N ARG A 49 16.73 24.51 -19.29
CA ARG A 49 16.60 25.82 -19.93
C ARG A 49 15.13 26.20 -19.80
N PHE A 50 14.79 26.90 -18.72
CA PHE A 50 13.56 27.68 -18.65
C PHE A 50 13.81 28.98 -19.41
N ASP A 51 13.94 28.85 -20.73
CA ASP A 51 13.96 29.98 -21.63
C ASP A 51 12.51 30.47 -21.79
N HIS A 52 12.25 31.69 -21.29
CA HIS A 52 11.15 32.60 -21.65
C HIS A 52 9.71 32.23 -21.23
N PHE A 53 9.34 32.54 -19.98
CA PHE A 53 7.94 32.66 -19.53
C PHE A 53 7.37 34.07 -19.77
N ASN A 54 7.41 34.58 -21.00
CA ASN A 54 6.65 35.78 -21.40
C ASN A 54 5.89 35.51 -22.71
N THR A 55 5.30 34.32 -22.81
CA THR A 55 4.34 33.99 -23.87
C THR A 55 3.00 33.76 -23.20
N GLU A 56 1.98 34.52 -23.60
CA GLU A 56 0.63 34.29 -23.10
C GLU A 56 0.23 32.82 -23.34
N PRO A 57 -0.50 32.20 -22.40
CA PRO A 57 -0.84 30.79 -22.55
C PRO A 57 -1.73 30.62 -23.79
N PRO A 58 -1.45 29.65 -24.68
CA PRO A 58 -2.32 29.38 -25.80
C PRO A 58 -3.73 29.03 -25.28
N GLU A 59 -4.74 29.67 -25.85
CA GLU A 59 -6.17 29.63 -25.45
C GLU A 59 -6.75 28.21 -25.39
N ASN A 60 -6.05 27.22 -25.95
CA ASN A 60 -6.42 25.80 -26.02
C ASN A 60 -5.37 24.84 -25.38
N ALA A 61 -4.70 25.23 -24.30
CA ALA A 61 -3.92 24.26 -23.52
C ALA A 61 -4.85 23.18 -22.91
N PRO A 62 -4.53 21.88 -23.01
CA PRO A 62 -5.33 20.83 -22.40
C PRO A 62 -5.38 21.07 -20.89
N ARG A 63 -6.57 21.34 -20.34
CA ARG A 63 -6.76 21.41 -18.90
C ARG A 63 -6.37 20.04 -18.33
N LEU A 64 -5.29 20.00 -17.56
CA LEU A 64 -4.86 18.79 -16.87
C LEU A 64 -6.04 18.27 -16.05
N SER A 65 -6.52 17.07 -16.36
CA SER A 65 -7.57 16.38 -15.61
C SER A 65 -6.99 15.78 -14.34
N VAL A 66 -6.47 16.65 -13.46
CA VAL A 66 -5.91 16.25 -12.18
C VAL A 66 -7.06 15.77 -11.29
N ALA A 67 -6.95 14.56 -10.76
CA ALA A 67 -7.93 14.06 -9.81
C ALA A 67 -7.92 14.95 -8.54
N THR A 68 -9.04 15.61 -8.24
CA THR A 68 -9.17 16.49 -7.06
C THR A 68 -9.11 15.73 -5.74
N THR A 69 -9.31 14.41 -5.77
CA THR A 69 -9.29 13.56 -4.57
C THR A 69 -7.95 12.84 -4.43
N PRO A 70 -7.35 12.81 -3.23
CA PRO A 70 -6.09 12.15 -3.02
C PRO A 70 -6.24 10.61 -3.08
N SER A 71 -5.24 9.99 -3.70
CA SER A 71 -5.04 8.53 -3.66
C SER A 71 -4.82 8.08 -2.21
N PRO A 72 -5.29 6.88 -1.79
CA PRO A 72 -5.16 6.40 -0.42
C PRO A 72 -3.72 6.37 0.11
N ASN A 73 -2.75 6.15 -0.77
CA ASN A 73 -1.32 6.02 -0.43
C ASN A 73 -0.50 7.17 -1.02
N ALA A 74 -1.13 8.31 -1.32
CA ALA A 74 -0.41 9.47 -1.85
C ALA A 74 0.62 10.00 -0.83
N PRO A 75 1.87 10.30 -1.27
CA PRO A 75 2.84 10.99 -0.43
C PRO A 75 2.31 12.34 0.07
N ALA A 76 2.51 12.61 1.35
CA ALA A 76 2.08 13.85 2.01
C ALA A 76 3.24 14.51 2.76
N ASP A 77 3.20 15.84 2.82
CA ASP A 77 4.15 16.70 3.54
C ASP A 77 5.62 16.33 3.26
N SER A 78 6.37 15.91 4.28
CA SER A 78 7.78 15.53 4.20
C SER A 78 8.04 14.24 3.39
N ALA A 79 7.00 13.45 3.11
CA ALA A 79 7.12 12.28 2.25
C ALA A 79 7.21 12.65 0.76
N ILE A 80 6.86 13.89 0.39
CA ILE A 80 6.99 14.40 -0.98
C ILE A 80 8.47 14.63 -1.27
N ARG A 81 9.00 13.97 -2.30
CA ARG A 81 10.44 14.00 -2.63
C ARG A 81 10.81 14.97 -3.76
N TYR A 82 9.82 15.67 -4.32
CA TYR A 82 10.03 16.56 -5.46
C TYR A 82 10.47 17.95 -5.01
N PRO A 83 11.57 18.50 -5.55
CA PRO A 83 12.11 19.78 -5.10
C PRO A 83 11.25 20.98 -5.55
N ILE A 84 10.62 20.88 -6.71
CA ILE A 84 9.74 21.90 -7.31
C ILE A 84 8.36 21.28 -7.49
N ILE A 85 7.33 22.00 -7.05
CA ILE A 85 5.93 21.57 -7.12
C ILE A 85 5.05 22.72 -7.59
N GLN A 86 3.86 22.40 -8.12
CA GLN A 86 2.77 23.35 -8.30
C GLN A 86 1.66 23.03 -7.32
N THR A 87 1.12 24.04 -6.65
CA THR A 87 -0.01 23.88 -5.74
C THR A 87 -1.32 24.22 -6.44
N MET A 88 -2.31 23.34 -6.35
CA MET A 88 -3.65 23.56 -6.87
C MET A 88 -4.54 24.23 -5.82
N ASN A 89 -5.19 25.32 -6.21
CA ASN A 89 -6.14 26.06 -5.37
C ASN A 89 -7.50 25.35 -5.30
N GLU A 90 -8.41 25.90 -4.50
CA GLU A 90 -9.78 25.39 -4.39
C GLU A 90 -10.56 25.50 -5.70
N ASP A 91 -10.34 26.60 -6.44
CA ASP A 91 -10.94 26.88 -7.76
C ASP A 91 -10.42 25.99 -8.89
N GLY A 92 -9.45 25.11 -8.61
CA GLY A 92 -8.80 24.25 -9.61
C GLY A 92 -7.72 24.96 -10.44
N THR A 93 -7.39 26.20 -10.11
CA THR A 93 -6.25 26.92 -10.70
C THR A 93 -4.92 26.43 -10.13
N LEU A 94 -3.88 26.41 -10.95
CA LEU A 94 -2.53 26.03 -10.56
C LEU A 94 -1.69 27.27 -10.29
N ASN A 95 -1.06 27.33 -9.13
CA ASN A 95 -0.09 28.38 -8.82
C ASN A 95 1.24 28.15 -9.56
N PRO A 96 2.09 29.18 -9.67
CA PRO A 96 3.40 29.04 -10.27
C PRO A 96 4.26 27.94 -9.61
N PRO A 97 5.18 27.30 -10.36
CA PRO A 97 6.14 26.36 -9.80
C PRO A 97 6.89 26.96 -8.61
N THR A 98 6.75 26.33 -7.46
CA THR A 98 7.29 26.81 -6.18
C THR A 98 8.15 25.71 -5.56
N PRO A 99 9.26 26.06 -4.88
CA PRO A 99 10.04 25.08 -4.14
C PRO A 99 9.22 24.41 -3.03
N LEU A 100 9.35 23.09 -2.87
CA LEU A 100 8.61 22.33 -1.84
C LEU A 100 8.78 22.91 -0.43
N ARG A 101 10.01 23.33 -0.09
CA ARG A 101 10.32 23.95 1.21
C ARG A 101 9.53 25.23 1.46
N GLN A 102 9.26 26.01 0.42
CA GLN A 102 8.46 27.24 0.54
C GLN A 102 6.98 26.90 0.66
N ALA A 103 6.48 25.96 -0.16
CA ALA A 103 5.09 25.51 -0.06
C ALA A 103 4.76 24.94 1.34
N LEU A 104 5.64 24.11 1.90
CA LEU A 104 5.47 23.54 3.25
C LEU A 104 5.50 24.57 4.38
N ARG A 105 6.10 25.76 4.17
CA ARG A 105 6.07 26.86 5.14
C ARG A 105 4.72 27.57 5.16
N ASN A 106 4.03 27.59 4.03
CA ASN A 106 2.72 28.22 3.91
C ASN A 106 1.58 27.32 4.43
N VAL A 107 1.86 26.04 4.68
CA VAL A 107 0.89 25.06 5.16
C VAL A 107 0.92 25.00 6.69
N ASN A 108 -0.25 25.13 7.30
CA ASN A 108 -0.39 24.99 8.75
C ASN A 108 -0.33 23.50 9.13
N GLN A 109 0.86 23.01 9.46
CA GLN A 109 1.10 21.58 9.75
C GLN A 109 0.26 21.01 10.91
N LEU A 110 -0.43 21.83 11.71
CA LEU A 110 -1.36 21.35 12.73
C LEU A 110 -2.68 20.87 12.13
N ASP A 111 -3.26 21.64 11.20
CA ASP A 111 -4.61 21.43 10.69
C ASP A 111 -4.66 21.01 9.22
N GLU A 112 -3.57 21.25 8.49
CA GLU A 112 -3.46 21.08 7.05
C GLU A 112 -2.30 20.14 6.70
N SER A 113 -2.41 19.52 5.53
CA SER A 113 -1.40 18.64 4.96
C SER A 113 -1.34 18.86 3.46
N LEU A 114 -0.13 18.96 2.92
CA LEU A 114 0.13 19.04 1.50
C LEU A 114 0.19 17.63 0.93
N ILE A 115 -0.67 17.30 -0.02
CA ILE A 115 -0.73 15.96 -0.63
C ILE A 115 -0.38 16.03 -2.11
N LEU A 116 0.45 15.10 -2.56
CA LEU A 116 0.73 14.88 -3.96
C LEU A 116 -0.50 14.29 -4.68
N LEU A 117 -1.00 14.98 -5.69
CA LEU A 117 -2.07 14.49 -6.55
C LEU A 117 -1.53 13.82 -7.81
N GLN A 118 -0.47 14.40 -8.39
CA GLN A 118 0.10 13.92 -9.63
C GLN A 118 1.63 14.01 -9.60
N HIS A 119 2.26 12.92 -10.02
CA HIS A 119 3.71 12.85 -10.22
C HIS A 119 4.14 13.82 -11.35
N PRO A 120 5.39 14.32 -11.31
CA PRO A 120 5.88 15.19 -12.37
C PRO A 120 5.96 14.44 -13.70
N THR A 121 5.81 15.17 -14.79
CA THR A 121 6.04 14.70 -16.16
C THR A 121 7.06 15.62 -16.85
N ASP A 122 7.36 15.36 -18.11
CA ASP A 122 8.30 16.18 -18.89
C ASP A 122 7.79 17.62 -19.07
N ASP A 123 6.48 17.82 -19.15
CA ASP A 123 5.86 19.12 -19.43
C ASP A 123 5.51 19.93 -18.17
N TYR A 124 5.27 19.27 -17.04
CA TYR A 124 4.84 19.93 -15.80
C TYR A 124 5.43 19.33 -14.52
N PRO A 125 5.70 20.18 -13.51
CA PRO A 125 6.17 19.74 -12.21
C PRO A 125 5.08 18.98 -11.44
N ALA A 126 5.46 18.37 -10.32
CA ALA A 126 4.55 17.61 -9.47
C ALA A 126 3.40 18.50 -8.95
N ILE A 127 2.16 18.02 -9.06
CA ILE A 127 0.97 18.78 -8.65
C ILE A 127 0.55 18.32 -7.27
N CYS A 128 0.47 19.27 -6.34
CA CYS A 128 0.08 19.04 -4.96
C CYS A 128 -1.16 19.88 -4.63
N LYS A 129 -1.95 19.44 -3.65
CA LYS A 129 -3.07 20.22 -3.10
C LYS A 129 -3.04 20.16 -1.59
N VAL A 130 -3.41 21.28 -0.96
CA VAL A 130 -3.54 21.37 0.49
C VAL A 130 -4.91 20.82 0.88
N PHE A 131 -4.92 19.93 1.88
CA PHE A 131 -6.13 19.36 2.45
C PHE A 131 -6.14 19.54 3.96
N SER A 132 -7.31 19.80 4.53
CA SER A 132 -7.49 19.75 5.98
C SER A 132 -7.36 18.31 6.51
N LYS A 133 -6.58 18.12 7.56
CA LYS A 133 -6.43 16.82 8.24
C LYS A 133 -7.77 16.28 8.75
N LYS A 134 -8.70 17.16 9.14
CA LYS A 134 -10.04 16.77 9.58
C LYS A 134 -10.82 16.11 8.44
N THR A 135 -10.80 16.71 7.25
CA THR A 135 -11.52 16.18 6.09
C THR A 135 -10.89 14.87 5.61
N LEU A 136 -9.55 14.77 5.60
CA LEU A 136 -8.84 13.52 5.28
C LEU A 136 -9.21 12.38 6.23
N ARG A 137 -9.22 12.64 7.55
CA ARG A 137 -9.63 11.64 8.56
C ARG A 137 -11.08 11.19 8.35
N GLN A 138 -11.98 12.11 8.06
CA GLN A 138 -13.39 11.79 7.77
C GLN A 138 -13.53 10.94 6.51
N GLN A 139 -12.83 11.30 5.43
CA GLN A 139 -12.82 10.53 4.19
C GLN A 139 -12.24 9.13 4.41
N GLN A 140 -11.15 9.01 5.17
CA GLN A 140 -10.56 7.72 5.53
C GLN A 140 -11.52 6.87 6.38
N TYR A 141 -12.21 7.49 7.35
CA TYR A 141 -13.21 6.79 8.15
C TYR A 141 -14.42 6.33 7.32
N ALA A 142 -14.92 7.18 6.41
CA ALA A 142 -16.01 6.83 5.51
C ALA A 142 -15.61 5.68 4.55
N ARG A 143 -14.39 5.74 3.99
CA ARG A 143 -13.82 4.67 3.14
C ARG A 143 -13.68 3.36 3.91
N THR A 144 -13.15 3.39 5.13
CA THR A 144 -13.00 2.16 5.94
C THR A 144 -14.35 1.61 6.40
N ARG A 145 -15.33 2.45 6.74
CA ARG A 145 -16.68 2.00 7.08
C ARG A 145 -17.37 1.35 5.88
N THR A 146 -17.33 1.97 4.71
CA THR A 146 -17.91 1.39 3.48
C THR A 146 -17.17 0.14 3.03
N ALA A 147 -15.85 0.07 3.17
CA ALA A 147 -15.08 -1.15 2.92
C ALA A 147 -15.48 -2.28 3.88
N LYS A 148 -15.60 -2.00 5.19
CA LYS A 148 -16.07 -2.96 6.20
C LYS A 148 -17.47 -3.50 5.90
N LEU A 149 -18.35 -2.65 5.36
CA LEU A 149 -19.69 -3.06 4.94
C LEU A 149 -19.67 -3.94 3.68
N LYS A 150 -18.64 -3.79 2.82
CA LYS A 150 -18.44 -4.55 1.58
C LYS A 150 -17.65 -5.84 1.76
N LEU A 151 -17.11 -6.15 2.94
CA LEU A 151 -16.46 -7.44 3.17
C LEU A 151 -17.48 -8.57 2.98
N ALA A 152 -17.13 -9.52 2.11
CA ALA A 152 -17.92 -10.73 1.92
C ALA A 152 -18.05 -11.50 3.24
N LYS A 153 -19.22 -12.06 3.49
CA LYS A 153 -19.46 -12.95 4.63
C LYS A 153 -19.11 -14.36 4.24
N GLN A 154 -18.20 -14.98 4.97
CA GLN A 154 -17.86 -16.38 4.76
C GLN A 154 -18.67 -17.26 5.72
N VAL A 155 -19.29 -18.30 5.19
CA VAL A 155 -19.96 -19.36 5.95
C VAL A 155 -19.20 -20.66 5.69
N GLU A 156 -18.63 -21.23 6.73
CA GLU A 156 -17.88 -22.47 6.64
C GLU A 156 -18.77 -23.67 7.02
N LEU A 157 -18.68 -24.71 6.20
CA LEU A 157 -19.37 -25.98 6.31
C LEU A 157 -18.35 -27.12 6.35
N ASN A 158 -18.72 -28.20 7.01
CA ASN A 158 -18.02 -29.47 6.92
C ASN A 158 -18.73 -30.40 5.93
N TRP A 159 -17.98 -31.27 5.25
CA TRP A 159 -18.59 -32.30 4.39
C TRP A 159 -19.44 -33.31 5.17
N ALA A 160 -19.03 -33.66 6.40
CA ALA A 160 -19.80 -34.55 7.28
C ALA A 160 -20.73 -33.74 8.20
N ILE A 161 -21.54 -32.85 7.61
CA ILE A 161 -22.52 -32.02 8.32
C ILE A 161 -23.86 -32.76 8.45
N ASP A 162 -24.55 -32.53 9.56
CA ASP A 162 -25.90 -33.03 9.77
C ASP A 162 -26.93 -32.27 8.90
N PRO A 163 -27.97 -32.92 8.35
CA PRO A 163 -28.98 -32.26 7.53
C PRO A 163 -29.65 -31.05 8.19
N HIS A 164 -29.89 -31.10 9.51
CA HIS A 164 -30.50 -29.99 10.25
C HIS A 164 -29.57 -28.79 10.36
N ASP A 165 -28.29 -29.02 10.62
CA ASP A 165 -27.28 -27.95 10.68
C ASP A 165 -27.04 -27.35 9.28
N LEU A 166 -27.06 -28.20 8.23
CA LEU A 166 -26.97 -27.73 6.85
C LEU A 166 -28.09 -26.74 6.53
N SER A 167 -29.34 -27.06 6.86
CA SER A 167 -30.48 -26.15 6.65
C SER A 167 -30.26 -24.79 7.34
N LYS A 168 -29.86 -24.79 8.61
CA LYS A 168 -29.63 -23.53 9.36
C LYS A 168 -28.52 -22.68 8.74
N ARG A 169 -27.49 -23.31 8.18
CA ARG A 169 -26.39 -22.61 7.51
C ARG A 169 -26.84 -22.02 6.18
N LEU A 170 -27.68 -22.72 5.43
CA LEU A 170 -28.29 -22.21 4.21
C LEU A 170 -29.23 -21.02 4.52
N ASP A 171 -30.05 -21.11 5.58
CA ASP A 171 -30.88 -19.99 6.05
C ASP A 171 -30.01 -18.78 6.46
N GLN A 172 -28.86 -19.04 7.08
CA GLN A 172 -27.89 -18.00 7.43
C GLN A 172 -27.35 -17.31 6.17
N VAL A 173 -26.98 -18.08 5.13
CA VAL A 173 -26.54 -17.54 3.83
C VAL A 173 -27.65 -16.71 3.20
N GLU A 174 -28.89 -17.21 3.18
CA GLU A 174 -30.06 -16.48 2.66
C GLU A 174 -30.24 -15.14 3.38
N SER A 175 -30.14 -15.13 4.71
CA SER A 175 -30.25 -13.90 5.50
C SER A 175 -29.17 -12.86 5.19
N PHE A 176 -27.98 -13.30 4.76
CA PHE A 176 -26.89 -12.41 4.34
C PHE A 176 -27.14 -11.84 2.94
N LEU A 177 -27.62 -12.68 2.02
CA LEU A 177 -28.00 -12.27 0.68
C LEU A 177 -29.18 -11.29 0.70
N ALA A 178 -30.19 -11.52 1.53
CA ALA A 178 -31.32 -10.62 1.74
C ALA A 178 -30.89 -9.22 2.25
N LYS A 179 -29.75 -9.14 2.95
CA LYS A 179 -29.14 -7.88 3.41
C LYS A 179 -28.23 -7.24 2.37
N GLY A 180 -28.19 -7.76 1.14
CA GLY A 180 -27.33 -7.28 0.05
C GLY A 180 -25.84 -7.56 0.26
N LYS A 181 -25.48 -8.52 1.12
CA LYS A 181 -24.08 -8.87 1.36
C LYS A 181 -23.64 -9.95 0.40
N LYS A 182 -22.43 -9.81 -0.13
CA LYS A 182 -21.75 -10.89 -0.85
C LYS A 182 -21.41 -11.99 0.14
N THR A 183 -21.72 -13.24 -0.20
CA THR A 183 -21.55 -14.36 0.72
C THR A 183 -20.76 -15.47 0.06
N GLU A 184 -19.81 -16.04 0.78
CA GLU A 184 -18.95 -17.14 0.34
C GLU A 184 -19.27 -18.36 1.18
N LEU A 185 -19.63 -19.47 0.55
CA LEU A 185 -19.88 -20.74 1.23
C LEU A 185 -18.70 -21.67 1.00
N VAL A 186 -18.05 -22.11 2.07
CA VAL A 186 -16.82 -22.90 2.00
C VAL A 186 -17.04 -24.25 2.66
N LEU A 187 -16.87 -25.33 1.91
CA LEU A 187 -16.87 -26.72 2.37
C LEU A 187 -15.43 -27.16 2.64
N THR A 188 -15.18 -27.65 3.85
CA THR A 188 -13.86 -28.16 4.25
C THR A 188 -13.97 -29.52 4.95
N PRO A 189 -12.97 -30.40 4.81
CA PRO A 189 -12.91 -31.62 5.61
C PRO A 189 -12.39 -31.30 7.01
N LYS A 190 -13.06 -31.81 8.05
CA LYS A 190 -12.52 -31.72 9.42
C LYS A 190 -11.24 -32.54 9.56
N ARG A 191 -10.16 -31.90 10.05
CA ARG A 191 -8.84 -32.54 10.22
C ARG A 191 -8.80 -33.65 11.27
N ARG A 192 -9.59 -33.53 12.34
CA ARG A 192 -9.57 -34.43 13.52
C ARG A 192 -10.88 -35.19 13.75
N ALA A 193 -11.82 -35.11 12.81
CA ALA A 193 -13.13 -35.76 12.93
C ALA A 193 -13.38 -36.71 11.76
N ARG A 194 -14.52 -37.41 11.82
CA ARG A 194 -14.98 -38.29 10.76
C ARG A 194 -14.96 -37.56 9.40
N ARG A 195 -14.34 -38.19 8.41
CA ARG A 195 -14.41 -37.76 7.01
C ARG A 195 -15.75 -38.18 6.42
N ALA A 196 -16.31 -37.34 5.57
CA ALA A 196 -17.52 -37.69 4.84
C ALA A 196 -17.21 -38.79 3.83
N THR A 197 -18.18 -39.68 3.67
CA THR A 197 -18.16 -40.62 2.54
C THR A 197 -18.53 -39.90 1.24
N PRO A 198 -18.13 -40.42 0.06
CA PRO A 198 -18.53 -39.84 -1.22
C PRO A 198 -20.05 -39.67 -1.36
N ALA A 199 -20.84 -40.66 -0.92
CA ALA A 199 -22.29 -40.60 -0.95
C ALA A 199 -22.87 -39.48 -0.06
N GLU A 200 -22.25 -39.21 1.10
CA GLU A 200 -22.66 -38.07 1.95
C GLU A 200 -22.29 -36.73 1.30
N GLY A 201 -21.11 -36.63 0.69
CA GLY A 201 -20.68 -35.44 -0.04
C GLY A 201 -21.61 -35.09 -1.21
N GLU A 202 -21.99 -36.09 -2.00
CA GLU A 202 -22.94 -35.92 -3.11
C GLU A 202 -24.30 -35.42 -2.64
N LYS A 203 -24.82 -35.96 -1.52
CA LYS A 203 -26.08 -35.48 -0.92
C LYS A 203 -26.00 -34.01 -0.51
N VAL A 204 -24.90 -33.60 0.12
CA VAL A 204 -24.70 -32.19 0.50
C VAL A 204 -24.69 -31.30 -0.74
N LEU A 205 -23.99 -31.70 -1.81
CA LEU A 205 -23.96 -30.94 -3.06
C LEU A 205 -25.33 -30.86 -3.73
N ALA A 206 -26.09 -31.95 -3.74
CA ALA A 206 -27.45 -31.98 -4.30
C ALA A 206 -28.37 -31.00 -3.57
N ILE A 207 -28.36 -31.01 -2.23
CA ILE A 207 -29.16 -30.09 -1.41
C ILE A 207 -28.74 -28.63 -1.66
N ILE A 208 -27.44 -28.34 -1.75
CA ILE A 208 -26.94 -27.00 -2.04
C ILE A 208 -27.41 -26.54 -3.44
N SER A 209 -27.32 -27.41 -4.45
CA SER A 209 -27.78 -27.10 -5.81
C SER A 209 -29.29 -26.80 -5.85
N GLU A 210 -30.11 -27.64 -5.22
CA GLU A 210 -31.56 -27.42 -5.12
C GLU A 210 -31.88 -26.11 -4.40
N TRP A 211 -31.17 -25.81 -3.32
CA TRP A 211 -31.33 -24.56 -2.58
C TRP A 211 -30.94 -23.33 -3.44
N ILE A 212 -29.87 -23.41 -4.23
CA ILE A 212 -29.46 -22.33 -5.15
C ILE A 212 -30.57 -22.05 -6.17
N GLU A 213 -31.16 -23.09 -6.75
CA GLU A 213 -32.26 -22.97 -7.70
C GLU A 213 -33.50 -22.34 -7.04
N LYS A 214 -33.84 -22.77 -5.83
CA LYS A 214 -34.99 -22.26 -5.08
C LYS A 214 -34.85 -20.77 -4.72
N VAL A 215 -33.69 -20.34 -4.25
CA VAL A 215 -33.45 -18.93 -3.86
C VAL A 215 -33.15 -18.04 -5.07
N GLY A 216 -32.80 -18.62 -6.22
CA GLY A 216 -32.55 -17.89 -7.46
C GLY A 216 -31.30 -17.01 -7.39
N VAL A 217 -30.26 -17.49 -6.70
CA VAL A 217 -29.01 -16.77 -6.46
C VAL A 217 -28.11 -16.85 -7.69
N ILE A 218 -27.51 -15.72 -8.09
CA ILE A 218 -26.55 -15.68 -9.19
C ILE A 218 -25.17 -16.03 -8.63
N GLN A 219 -24.55 -17.10 -9.16
CA GLN A 219 -23.13 -17.37 -8.89
C GLN A 219 -22.29 -16.31 -9.61
N ASN A 220 -21.58 -15.46 -8.85
CA ASN A 220 -20.73 -14.42 -9.43
C ASN A 220 -19.43 -15.01 -10.01
N LYS A 221 -18.93 -16.09 -9.41
CA LYS A 221 -17.74 -16.82 -9.86
C LYS A 221 -18.06 -18.30 -10.01
N PRO A 222 -17.37 -19.02 -10.91
CA PRO A 222 -17.47 -20.48 -10.94
C PRO A 222 -17.08 -21.04 -9.57
N LYS A 223 -17.77 -22.11 -9.14
CA LYS A 223 -17.39 -22.86 -7.94
C LYS A 223 -15.92 -23.30 -8.05
N GLN A 224 -15.16 -23.12 -6.97
CA GLN A 224 -13.73 -23.43 -6.93
C GLN A 224 -13.48 -24.60 -5.99
N GLY A 225 -12.49 -25.44 -6.30
CA GLY A 225 -11.98 -26.45 -5.39
C GLY A 225 -12.23 -27.90 -5.81
N GLU A 226 -12.02 -28.81 -4.86
CA GLU A 226 -12.00 -30.26 -5.04
C GLU A 226 -13.11 -30.93 -4.21
N PHE A 227 -13.75 -31.96 -4.79
CA PHE A 227 -14.75 -32.76 -4.10
C PHE A 227 -14.17 -33.45 -2.86
N LEU A 228 -14.88 -33.39 -1.73
CA LEU A 228 -14.41 -33.83 -0.39
C LEU A 228 -13.14 -33.12 0.13
N GLY A 229 -12.56 -32.21 -0.65
CA GLY A 229 -11.45 -31.34 -0.29
C GLY A 229 -11.93 -29.94 0.09
N TYR A 230 -11.17 -28.91 -0.26
CA TYR A 230 -11.63 -27.54 -0.15
C TYR A 230 -12.57 -27.23 -1.32
N MET A 231 -13.79 -26.77 -1.06
CA MET A 231 -14.71 -26.32 -2.11
C MET A 231 -15.40 -25.02 -1.72
N GLN A 232 -15.54 -24.09 -2.66
CA GLN A 232 -16.04 -22.74 -2.40
C GLN A 232 -17.05 -22.30 -3.45
N TYR A 233 -18.13 -21.70 -2.97
CA TYR A 233 -19.17 -21.05 -3.76
C TYR A 233 -19.18 -19.54 -3.47
N PHE A 234 -19.41 -18.75 -4.51
CA PHE A 234 -19.51 -17.30 -4.41
C PHE A 234 -20.92 -16.84 -4.80
N PHE A 235 -21.65 -16.32 -3.83
CA PHE A 235 -23.03 -15.89 -3.98
C PHE A 235 -23.16 -14.37 -3.94
N GLU A 236 -23.96 -13.83 -4.85
CA GLU A 236 -24.39 -12.44 -4.85
C GLU A 236 -25.91 -12.38 -4.95
N GLY A 237 -26.53 -11.51 -4.14
CA GLY A 237 -27.97 -11.31 -4.19
C GLY A 237 -28.38 -10.82 -5.58
N LYS A 238 -29.55 -11.26 -6.05
CA LYS A 238 -30.14 -10.74 -7.29
C LYS A 238 -30.35 -9.23 -7.13
N LYS A 239 -29.83 -8.44 -8.08
CA LYS A 239 -30.08 -6.99 -8.14
C LYS A 239 -31.54 -6.70 -8.46
#